data_AF-A0A379TA45-F1
#
_entry.id   AF-A0A379TA45-F1
#
_cell.length_a   1.000
_cell.length_b   1.000
_cell.length_c   1.000
_cell.angle_alpha   90.00
_cell.angle_beta   90.00
_cell.angle_gamma   90.00
#
_symmetry.space_group_name_H-M   'P 1'
#
loop_
_entity.id
_entity.type
_entity.pdbx_description
1 polymer ?
#
loop_
_entity_poly.entity_id
_entity_poly.type
_entity_poly.pdbx_seq_one_letter_code
_entity_poly.pdbx_strand_id
1 'polypeptide(L)' 'MMEILRGSPALSAFRINKLLARFQAARLQVHNIYAEYVHFADLNAPLNDSEQAQLTPSAAIRPGA' A
#
# COMPACT_ATOMS: atom_id res chain seq x y z
N MET A 1 20.34 3.10 -7.02
CA MET A 1 19.87 3.83 -5.82
C MET A 1 18.42 3.45 -5.64
N MET A 2 18.05 2.98 -4.45
CA MET A 2 16.69 2.50 -4.22
C MET A 2 15.81 3.61 -3.66
N GLU A 3 14.70 3.88 -4.33
CA GLU A 3 13.64 4.74 -3.81
C GLU A 3 12.43 3.92 -3.34
N ILE A 4 11.82 4.39 -2.25
CA ILE A 4 10.68 3.74 -1.61
C ILE A 4 9.49 4.70 -1.67
N LEU A 5 8.45 4.30 -2.39
CA LEU A 5 7.23 5.10 -2.59
C LEU A 5 6.05 4.43 -1.89
N ARG A 6 5.36 5.17 -1.02
CA ARG A 6 4.12 4.70 -0.40
C ARG A 6 2.97 4.81 -1.41
N GLY A 7 2.22 3.73 -1.55
CA GLY A 7 1.06 3.63 -2.42
C GLY A 7 -0.26 3.81 -1.69
N SER A 8 -1.35 3.44 -2.37
CA SER A 8 -2.71 3.52 -1.83
C SER A 8 -3.00 2.39 -0.82
N PRO A 9 -4.09 2.52 -0.03
CA PRO A 9 -4.56 1.44 0.83
C PRO A 9 -4.78 0.14 0.06
N ALA A 10 -4.15 -0.94 0.55
CA ALA A 10 -4.07 -2.21 -0.18
C ALA A 10 -5.28 -3.13 0.02
N LEU A 11 -6.08 -2.89 1.06
CA LEU A 11 -7.18 -3.76 1.45
C LEU A 11 -8.50 -2.99 1.52
N SER A 12 -9.54 -3.57 0.91
CA SER A 12 -10.91 -3.09 1.10
C SER A 12 -11.40 -3.39 2.51
N ALA A 13 -12.41 -2.65 2.97
CA ALA A 13 -13.05 -2.88 4.27
C ALA A 13 -13.52 -4.33 4.46
N PHE A 14 -14.04 -4.96 3.39
CA PHE A 14 -14.43 -6.38 3.42
C PHE A 14 -13.26 -7.32 3.71
N ARG A 15 -12.10 -7.10 3.07
CA ARG A 15 -10.89 -7.92 3.32
C ARG A 15 -10.34 -7.71 4.73
N ILE A 16 -10.37 -6.48 5.25
CA ILE A 16 -9.99 -6.17 6.63
C ILE A 16 -10.86 -6.94 7.62
N ASN A 17 -12.18 -6.88 7.47
CA ASN A 17 -13.12 -7.60 8.34
C ASN A 17 -12.89 -9.12 8.31
N LYS A 18 -12.61 -9.68 7.13
CA LYS A 18 -12.29 -11.11 6.99
C LYS A 18 -11.00 -11.49 7.72
N LEU A 19 -9.98 -10.65 7.71
CA LEU A 19 -8.73 -10.90 8.45
C LEU A 19 -8.94 -10.79 9.96
N LEU A 20 -9.65 -9.77 10.43
CA LEU A 20 -9.99 -9.62 11.86
C LEU A 20 -10.75 -10.84 12.39
N ALA A 21 -11.73 -11.34 11.64
CA ALA A 21 -12.46 -12.56 12.01
C ALA A 21 -11.54 -13.79 12.11
N ARG A 22 -10.55 -13.92 11.23
CA ARG A 22 -9.55 -15.01 11.30
C ARG A 22 -8.65 -14.88 12.53
N PHE A 23 -8.24 -13.67 12.90
CA PHE A 23 -7.46 -13.43 14.11
C PHE A 23 -8.27 -13.75 15.37
N GLN A 24 -9.53 -13.35 15.41
CA GLN A 24 -10.44 -13.71 16.50
C GLN A 24 -10.60 -15.23 16.64
N ALA A 25 -10.81 -15.95 15.53
CA ALA A 25 -10.90 -17.40 15.53
C ALA A 25 -9.62 -18.09 16.03
N ALA A 26 -8.46 -17.49 15.74
CA ALA A 26 -7.15 -17.92 16.24
C ALA A 26 -6.85 -17.46 17.69
N ARG A 27 -7.80 -16.80 18.37
CA ARG A 27 -7.64 -16.20 19.71
C ARG A 27 -6.52 -15.17 19.80
N LEU A 28 -6.24 -14.47 18.70
CA LEU A 28 -5.29 -13.35 18.65
C LEU A 28 -6.03 -12.03 18.92
N GLN A 29 -5.53 -11.23 19.86
CA GLN A 29 -6.12 -9.94 20.23
C GLN A 29 -5.68 -8.83 19.25
N VAL A 30 -6.12 -8.93 18.00
CA VAL A 30 -5.86 -7.90 16.98
C VAL A 30 -7.08 -6.99 16.87
N HIS A 31 -6.92 -5.71 17.23
CA HIS A 31 -8.02 -4.75 17.28
C HIS A 31 -8.23 -3.97 15.98
N ASN A 32 -7.18 -3.77 15.20
CA ASN A 32 -7.26 -3.06 13.93
C ASN A 32 -6.15 -3.51 12.98
N ILE A 33 -6.38 -3.39 11.68
CA ILE A 33 -5.41 -3.72 10.62
C ILE A 33 -5.47 -2.62 9.57
N TYR A 34 -4.30 -2.13 9.16
CA TYR A 34 -4.14 -1.22 8.05
C TYR A 34 -3.03 -1.73 7.14
N ALA A 35 -3.19 -1.55 5.83
CA ALA A 35 -2.22 -2.00 4.84
C ALA A 35 -2.16 -1.01 3.69
N GLU A 36 -0.95 -0.70 3.24
CA GLU A 36 -0.65 0.13 2.06
C GLU A 36 0.22 -0.67 1.10
N TYR A 37 0.12 -0.36 -0.19
CA TYR A 37 1.15 -0.77 -1.13
C TYR A 37 2.44 -0.01 -0.86
N VAL A 38 3.58 -0.67 -1.03
CA VAL A 38 4.91 -0.05 -1.01
C VAL A 38 5.60 -0.43 -2.31
N HIS A 39 6.03 0.57 -3.06
CA HIS A 39 6.72 0.41 -4.32
C HIS A 39 8.20 0.69 -4.12
N PHE A 40 9.04 -0.17 -4.70
CA PHE A 40 10.50 -0.03 -4.66
C PHE A 40 10.97 0.20 -6.08
N ALA A 41 11.65 1.32 -6.31
CA ALA A 41 12.26 1.65 -7.59
C ALA A 41 13.78 1.62 -7.43
N ASP A 42 14.45 0.68 -8.09
CA ASP A 42 15.91 0.72 -8.18
C ASP A 42 16.32 1.55 -9.39
N LEU A 43 16.98 2.66 -9.14
CA LEU A 43 17.31 3.70 -10.10
C LEU A 43 18.80 3.67 -10.40
N ASN A 44 19.15 3.62 -11.69
CA ASN A 44 20.54 3.67 -12.12
C ASN A 44 21.11 5.10 -12.16
N ALA A 45 20.25 6.12 -12.03
CA ALA A 45 20.60 7.53 -11.94
C ALA A 45 19.54 8.30 -11.12
N PRO A 46 19.86 9.47 -10.54
CA PRO A 46 18.88 10.30 -9.85
C PRO A 46 17.80 10.80 -10.81
N LEU A 47 16.57 10.89 -10.32
CA LEU A 47 15.44 11.46 -11.07
C LEU A 47 15.44 12.98 -10.91
N ASN A 48 15.03 13.68 -11.96
CA ASN A 48 14.71 15.10 -11.86
C ASN A 48 13.27 15.32 -11.35
N ASP A 49 12.94 16.56 -10.98
CA ASP A 49 11.65 16.89 -10.34
C ASP A 49 10.42 16.49 -11.19
N SER A 50 10.53 16.52 -12.52
CA SER A 50 9.45 16.12 -13.44
C SER A 50 9.27 14.60 -13.46
N GLU A 51 10.37 13.86 -13.49
CA GLU A 51 10.37 12.39 -13.44
C GLU A 51 9.86 11.88 -12.08
N GLN A 52 10.24 12.56 -10.99
CA GLN A 52 9.76 12.26 -9.65
C GLN A 52 8.24 12.44 -9.54
N ALA A 53 7.69 13.49 -10.15
CA ALA A 53 6.26 13.74 -10.17
C ALA A 53 5.48 12.68 -10.96
N GLN A 54 6.05 12.12 -12.03
CA GLN A 54 5.44 11.03 -12.79
C GLN A 54 5.45 9.69 -12.04
N LEU A 55 6.50 9.44 -11.25
CA LEU A 55 6.65 8.21 -10.48
C LEU A 55 5.82 8.19 -9.20
N THR A 56 5.40 9.35 -8.70
CA THR A 56 4.54 9.44 -7.52
C THR A 56 3.17 8.82 -7.86
N PRO A 57 2.76 7.71 -7.22
CA PRO A 57 1.50 7.07 -7.54
C PRO A 57 0.33 8.02 -7.27
N SER A 58 -0.38 8.44 -8.32
CA SER A 58 -1.59 9.24 -8.15
C SER A 58 -2.63 8.43 -7.37
N ALA A 59 -3.15 9.00 -6.29
CA ALA A 59 -4.19 8.41 -5.42
C ALA A 59 -5.50 8.03 -6.14
N ALA A 60 -5.58 8.26 -7.46
CA ALA A 60 -6.72 7.99 -8.32
C ALA A 60 -6.83 6.55 -8.87
N ILE A 61 -5.87 5.65 -8.62
CA ILE A 61 -6.06 4.22 -8.94
C ILE A 61 -7.01 3.61 -7.90
N ARG A 62 -8.31 3.85 -8.09
CA ARG A 62 -9.41 3.31 -7.30
C ARG A 62 -9.41 1.78 -7.41
N PRO A 63 -9.34 1.00 -6.31
CA PRO A 63 -9.71 -0.40 -6.35
C PRO A 63 -11.25 -0.46 -6.31
N GLY A 64 -11.86 -0.52 -7.48
CA GLY A 64 -13.32 -0.48 -7.63
C GLY A 64 -13.79 -0.72 -9.06
N ALA A 65 -13.47 -1.89 -9.59
CA ALA A 65 -14.31 -2.65 -10.52
C ALA A 65 -14.33 -4.11 -10.02
#